data_AF-A0AAV4XGY6-F1
#
_entry.id   AF-A0AAV4XGY6-F1
#
_cell.length_a   1.000
_cell.length_b   1.000
_cell.length_c   1.000
_cell.angle_alpha   90.00
_cell.angle_beta   90.00
_cell.angle_gamma   90.00
#
_symmetry.space_group_name_H-M   'P 1'
#
loop_
_entity.id
_entity.type
_entity.pdbx_description
1 polymer ?
#
loop_
_entity_poly.entity_id
_entity_poly.type
_entity_poly.pdbx_seq_one_letter_code
_entity_poly.pdbx_strand_id
1 'polypeptide(L)'
;MEFFDNPKNSVGSLCSRLTSDASSVQGATGSRVSTLLQSLSTLCASIALALRYNIKIGMLVLAFIPFVLVAAYCEGRVVASDTEREKKGTEAASKVAIEAIESIRTVASLHEEHTFYKQFHDALLDPLRKSRLKSHVRGIIYGFAQDLLKVLEGVMLGAMMIGQSVAFAPDYQKAKVSAVRIFKLLDLRPKIDASSTEGNRLEDVKGFINFPKSLFQLSQST
;
A
#
# COMPACT_ATOMS: atom_id res chain seq x y z
N MET A 1 -34.43 -24.86 22.92
CA MET A 1 -35.07 -24.67 21.61
C MET A 1 -35.60 -23.25 21.45
N GLU A 2 -36.12 -22.64 22.52
CA GLU A 2 -36.64 -21.25 22.57
C GLU A 2 -35.74 -20.16 21.93
N PHE A 3 -34.41 -20.30 21.97
CA PHE A 3 -33.49 -19.36 21.32
C PHE A 3 -33.59 -19.34 19.79
N PHE A 4 -33.81 -20.51 19.16
CA PHE A 4 -33.95 -20.66 17.70
C PHE A 4 -35.39 -20.46 17.21
N ASP A 5 -36.37 -20.50 18.12
CA ASP A 5 -37.77 -20.20 17.84
C ASP A 5 -38.03 -18.69 17.67
N ASN A 6 -37.09 -17.83 18.07
CA ASN A 6 -37.19 -16.38 17.89
C ASN A 6 -36.92 -15.98 16.42
N PRO A 7 -37.83 -15.28 15.73
CA PRO A 7 -37.66 -14.90 14.32
C PRO A 7 -36.43 -14.01 14.05
N LYS A 8 -35.86 -13.37 15.09
CA LYS A 8 -34.60 -12.61 14.99
C LYS A 8 -33.36 -13.51 14.87
N ASN A 9 -33.44 -14.74 15.35
CA ASN A 9 -32.36 -15.73 15.40
C ASN A 9 -32.54 -16.80 14.32
N SER A 10 -33.02 -16.39 13.14
CA SER A 10 -33.03 -17.27 11.97
C SER A 10 -31.60 -17.68 11.61
N VAL A 11 -31.44 -18.92 11.15
CA VAL A 11 -30.13 -19.49 10.82
C VAL A 11 -29.36 -18.62 9.81
N GLY A 12 -30.08 -18.01 8.85
CA GLY A 12 -29.49 -17.09 7.87
C GLY A 12 -29.03 -15.75 8.46
N SER A 13 -29.80 -15.16 9.40
CA SER A 13 -29.43 -13.91 10.06
C SER A 13 -28.25 -14.09 11.02
N LEU A 14 -28.20 -15.23 11.72
CA LEU A 14 -27.08 -15.63 12.57
C LEU A 14 -25.80 -15.87 11.75
N CYS A 15 -25.90 -16.57 10.63
CA CYS A 15 -24.75 -16.80 9.74
C CYS A 15 -24.22 -15.49 9.15
N SER A 16 -25.12 -14.62 8.66
CA SER A 16 -24.74 -13.30 8.14
C SER A 16 -24.08 -12.42 9.21
N ARG A 17 -24.62 -12.41 10.44
CA ARG A 17 -24.02 -11.72 11.58
C ARG A 17 -22.66 -12.31 11.93
N LEU A 18 -22.53 -13.63 12.03
CA LEU A 18 -21.27 -14.28 12.36
C LEU A 18 -20.19 -13.98 11.30
N THR A 19 -20.54 -14.00 10.01
CA THR A 19 -19.62 -13.61 8.92
C THR A 19 -19.25 -12.13 9.00
N SER A 20 -20.22 -11.25 9.24
CA SER A 20 -19.99 -9.80 9.37
C SER A 20 -19.13 -9.45 10.59
N ASP A 21 -19.41 -10.08 11.73
CA ASP A 21 -18.71 -9.88 12.99
C ASP A 21 -17.29 -10.46 12.90
N ALA A 22 -17.13 -11.66 12.34
CA ALA A 22 -15.81 -12.24 12.08
C ALA A 22 -14.98 -11.36 11.13
N SER A 23 -15.60 -10.80 10.08
CA SER A 23 -14.93 -9.87 9.16
C SER A 23 -14.55 -8.56 9.84
N SER A 24 -15.41 -8.04 10.72
CA SER A 24 -15.17 -6.81 11.47
C SER A 24 -14.03 -7.00 12.49
N VAL A 25 -14.01 -8.14 13.18
CA VAL A 25 -12.93 -8.53 14.11
C VAL A 25 -11.63 -8.78 13.37
N GLN A 26 -11.65 -9.48 12.22
CA GLN A 26 -10.46 -9.67 11.39
C GLN A 26 -9.93 -8.33 10.86
N GLY A 27 -10.81 -7.41 10.48
CA GLY A 27 -10.45 -6.06 10.09
C GLY A 27 -9.82 -5.25 11.21
N ALA A 28 -10.27 -5.47 12.47
CA ALA A 28 -9.73 -4.79 13.65
C ALA A 28 -8.41 -5.39 14.14
N THR A 29 -8.30 -6.71 14.28
CA THR A 29 -7.18 -7.44 14.91
C THR A 29 -6.11 -7.91 13.91
N GLY A 30 -6.43 -7.93 12.61
CA GLY A 30 -5.53 -8.41 11.55
C GLY A 30 -4.37 -7.44 11.22
N SER A 31 -4.13 -7.23 9.93
CA SER A 31 -3.00 -6.43 9.43
C SER A 31 -2.95 -5.00 9.96
N ARG A 32 -4.08 -4.44 10.42
CA ARG A 32 -4.12 -3.08 10.99
C ARG A 32 -3.35 -2.97 12.30
N VAL A 33 -3.50 -3.93 13.21
CA VAL A 33 -2.75 -3.94 14.48
C VAL A 33 -1.27 -4.11 14.21
N SER A 34 -0.89 -5.01 13.29
CA SER A 34 0.51 -5.20 12.94
C SER A 34 1.12 -3.93 12.33
N THR A 35 0.41 -3.24 11.44
CA THR A 35 0.88 -1.98 10.85
C THR A 35 0.98 -0.87 11.90
N LEU A 36 0.06 -0.81 12.87
CA LEU A 36 0.16 0.17 13.98
C LEU A 36 1.39 -0.10 14.85
N LEU A 37 1.60 -1.35 15.26
CA LEU A 37 2.76 -1.75 16.07
C LEU A 37 4.08 -1.53 15.32
N GLN A 38 4.11 -1.84 14.03
CA GLN A 38 5.25 -1.56 13.16
C GLN A 38 5.51 -0.06 13.09
N SER A 39 4.47 0.74 12.83
CA SER A 39 4.58 2.21 12.73
C SER A 39 5.13 2.83 14.01
N LEU A 40 4.65 2.37 15.18
CA LEU A 40 5.16 2.82 16.48
C LEU A 40 6.65 2.47 16.64
N SER A 41 7.02 1.24 16.30
CA SER A 41 8.38 0.75 16.44
C SER A 41 9.35 1.51 15.53
N THR A 42 8.98 1.72 14.28
CA THR A 42 9.79 2.47 13.30
C THR A 42 9.87 3.96 13.68
N LEU A 43 8.81 4.55 14.23
CA LEU A 43 8.81 5.92 14.72
C LEU A 43 9.77 6.10 15.91
N CYS A 44 9.71 5.21 16.90
CA CYS A 44 10.65 5.24 18.02
C CYS A 44 12.10 5.06 17.57
N ALA A 45 12.37 4.10 16.68
CA ALA A 45 13.71 3.83 16.17
C ALA A 45 14.25 5.01 15.34
N SER A 46 13.42 5.63 14.49
CA SER A 46 13.84 6.77 13.66
C SER A 46 14.16 8.01 14.49
N ILE A 47 13.35 8.33 15.51
CA ILE A 47 13.62 9.42 16.44
C ILE A 47 14.91 9.15 17.23
N ALA A 48 15.09 7.93 17.74
CA ALA A 48 16.28 7.56 18.48
C ALA A 48 17.57 7.68 17.63
N LEU A 49 17.53 7.21 16.38
CA LEU A 49 18.65 7.34 15.44
C LEU A 49 18.94 8.80 15.07
N ALA A 50 17.89 9.61 14.83
CA ALA A 50 18.04 11.02 14.51
C ALA A 50 18.71 11.81 15.65
N LEU A 51 18.32 11.53 16.89
CA LEU A 51 18.91 12.16 18.08
C LEU A 51 20.34 11.67 18.37
N ARG A 52 20.66 10.42 18.00
CA ARG A 52 22.00 9.82 18.20
C ARG A 52 23.07 10.42 17.29
N TYR A 53 22.75 10.66 16.01
CA TYR A 53 23.75 11.11 15.02
C TYR A 53 24.04 12.61 15.11
N ASN A 54 23.02 13.46 15.14
CA ASN A 54 23.20 14.91 15.21
C ASN A 54 22.02 15.55 15.94
N ILE A 55 22.20 15.80 17.23
CA ILE A 55 21.13 16.34 18.08
C ILE A 55 20.60 17.70 17.62
N LYS A 56 21.45 18.52 16.96
CA LYS A 56 21.07 19.83 16.42
C LYS A 56 20.03 19.74 15.29
N ILE A 57 20.18 18.77 14.38
CA ILE A 57 19.23 18.54 13.28
C ILE A 57 18.00 17.77 13.81
N GLY A 58 18.20 16.84 14.74
CA GLY A 58 17.11 16.09 15.37
C GLY A 58 16.12 16.97 16.13
N MET A 59 16.59 17.99 16.87
CA MET A 59 15.71 18.95 17.55
C MET A 59 14.89 19.81 16.57
N LEU A 60 15.48 20.19 15.43
CA LEU A 60 14.77 20.95 14.40
C LEU A 60 13.60 20.13 13.84
N VAL A 61 13.85 18.87 13.46
CA VAL A 61 12.80 17.97 12.93
C VAL A 61 11.72 17.73 13.99
N LEU A 62 12.11 17.51 15.26
CA LEU A 62 11.17 17.31 16.36
C LEU A 62 10.26 18.53 16.56
N ALA A 63 10.73 19.75 16.32
CA ALA A 63 9.93 20.97 16.39
C ALA A 63 8.94 21.12 15.22
N PHE A 64 9.24 20.54 14.04
CA PHE A 64 8.31 20.53 12.90
C PHE A 64 7.18 19.51 13.05
N ILE A 65 7.39 18.40 13.77
CA ILE A 65 6.36 17.37 14.01
C ILE A 65 5.05 17.94 14.60
N PRO A 66 5.05 18.71 15.71
CA PRO A 66 3.81 19.28 16.24
C PRO A 66 3.17 20.29 15.28
N PHE A 67 3.96 21.03 14.50
CA PHE A 67 3.42 21.94 13.48
C PHE A 67 2.66 21.18 12.38
N VAL A 68 3.22 20.07 11.89
CA VAL A 68 2.57 19.18 10.91
C VAL A 68 1.31 18.54 11.49
N LEU A 69 1.35 18.09 12.76
CA LEU A 69 0.17 17.53 13.42
C LEU A 69 -0.96 18.56 13.59
N VAL A 70 -0.63 19.80 13.95
CA VAL A 70 -1.61 20.90 14.05
C VAL A 70 -2.19 21.23 12.69
N ALA A 71 -1.37 21.28 11.64
CA ALA A 71 -1.82 21.50 10.27
C ALA A 71 -2.77 20.38 9.81
N ALA A 72 -2.40 19.11 10.01
CA ALA A 72 -3.22 17.95 9.68
C ALA A 72 -4.54 17.91 10.47
N TYR A 73 -4.51 18.29 11.75
CA TYR A 73 -5.71 18.41 12.58
C TYR A 73 -6.64 19.53 12.09
N CYS A 74 -6.08 20.70 11.78
CA CYS A 74 -6.83 21.84 11.27
C CYS A 74 -7.46 21.51 9.91
N GLU A 75 -6.69 20.91 9.00
CA GLU A 75 -7.17 20.44 7.70
C GLU A 75 -8.31 19.43 7.86
N GLY A 76 -8.12 18.41 8.70
CA GLY A 76 -9.15 17.41 8.98
C GLY A 76 -10.45 18.02 9.52
N ARG A 77 -10.35 19.03 10.41
CA ARG A 77 -11.51 19.76 10.92
C ARG A 77 -12.20 20.63 9.87
N VAL A 78 -11.44 21.31 9.01
CA VAL A 78 -11.98 22.12 7.93
C VAL A 78 -12.74 21.25 6.94
N VAL A 79 -12.14 20.12 6.53
CA VAL A 79 -12.77 19.15 5.63
C VAL A 79 -14.05 18.57 6.26
N ALA A 80 -13.99 18.11 7.50
CA ALA A 80 -15.17 17.56 8.18
C ALA A 80 -16.31 18.60 8.31
N SER A 81 -15.98 19.84 8.65
CA SER A 81 -16.97 20.92 8.77
C SER A 81 -17.60 21.28 7.42
N ASP A 82 -16.81 21.25 6.34
CA ASP A 82 -17.31 21.53 5.00
C ASP A 82 -18.21 20.38 4.50
N THR A 83 -17.82 19.12 4.71
CA THR A 83 -18.66 17.97 4.37
C THR A 83 -20.02 18.03 5.08
N GLU A 84 -20.05 18.42 6.35
CA GLU A 84 -21.31 18.54 7.10
C GLU A 84 -22.22 19.66 6.55
N ARG A 85 -21.63 20.80 6.16
CA ARG A 85 -22.37 21.93 5.59
C ARG A 85 -22.89 21.64 4.19
N GLU A 86 -22.07 21.00 3.36
CA GLU A 86 -22.43 20.57 2.02
C GLU A 86 -23.57 19.55 2.09
N LYS A 87 -23.48 18.58 3.00
CA LYS A 87 -24.54 17.58 3.23
C LYS A 87 -25.86 18.22 3.64
N LYS A 88 -25.86 19.18 4.58
CA LYS A 88 -27.08 19.90 4.98
C LYS A 88 -27.71 20.70 3.83
N GLY A 89 -26.86 21.32 3.00
CA GLY A 89 -27.30 22.09 1.84
C GLY A 89 -27.94 21.22 0.76
N THR A 90 -27.32 20.08 0.47
CA THR A 90 -27.86 19.11 -0.50
C THR A 90 -29.10 18.40 0.03
N GLU A 91 -29.16 18.07 1.33
CA GLU A 91 -30.35 17.50 1.97
C GLU A 91 -31.58 18.40 1.82
N ALA A 92 -31.43 19.73 2.01
CA ALA A 92 -32.54 20.67 1.84
C ALA A 92 -33.06 20.71 0.40
N ALA A 93 -32.18 20.76 -0.59
CA ALA A 93 -32.56 20.74 -2.00
C ALA A 93 -33.17 19.39 -2.40
N SER A 94 -32.59 18.27 -1.96
CA SER A 94 -33.12 16.93 -2.18
C SER A 94 -34.51 16.76 -1.58
N LYS A 95 -34.77 17.30 -0.39
CA LYS A 95 -36.10 17.26 0.23
C LYS A 95 -37.15 17.93 -0.66
N VAL A 96 -36.89 19.15 -1.14
CA VAL A 96 -37.80 19.89 -2.04
C VAL A 96 -38.05 19.12 -3.34
N ALA A 97 -37.00 18.51 -3.90
CA ALA A 97 -37.12 17.69 -5.11
C ALA A 97 -37.95 16.42 -4.87
N ILE A 98 -37.74 15.73 -3.75
CA ILE A 98 -38.50 14.52 -3.39
C ILE A 98 -39.98 14.85 -3.21
N GLU A 99 -40.31 15.94 -2.50
CA GLU A 99 -41.70 16.40 -2.32
C GLU A 99 -42.39 16.68 -3.66
N ALA A 100 -41.68 17.32 -4.62
CA ALA A 100 -42.20 17.58 -5.95
C ALA A 100 -42.42 16.30 -6.78
N ILE A 101 -41.51 15.33 -6.69
CA ILE A 101 -41.59 14.06 -7.43
C ILE A 101 -42.69 13.16 -6.86
N GLU A 102 -42.75 13.04 -5.54
CA GLU A 102 -43.74 12.22 -4.84
C GLU A 102 -45.17 12.72 -5.12
N SER A 103 -45.33 14.04 -5.25
CA SER A 103 -46.60 14.70 -5.52
C SER A 103 -46.75 15.24 -6.96
N ILE A 104 -46.05 14.64 -7.94
CA ILE A 104 -45.97 15.20 -9.30
C ILE A 104 -47.34 15.45 -9.97
N ARG A 105 -48.32 14.58 -9.71
CA ARG A 105 -49.68 14.73 -10.27
C ARG A 105 -50.39 15.97 -9.70
N THR A 106 -50.20 16.30 -8.43
CA THR A 106 -50.81 17.48 -7.82
C THR A 106 -50.14 18.76 -8.27
N VAL A 107 -48.80 18.76 -8.38
CA VAL A 107 -48.03 19.90 -8.89
C VAL A 107 -48.44 20.24 -10.33
N ALA A 108 -48.52 19.22 -11.19
CA ALA A 108 -48.97 19.39 -12.58
C ALA A 108 -50.43 19.87 -12.66
N SER A 109 -51.32 19.37 -11.80
CA SER A 109 -52.72 19.77 -11.78
C SER A 109 -52.95 21.21 -11.31
N LEU A 110 -52.07 21.73 -10.46
CA LEU A 110 -52.11 23.11 -9.97
C LEU A 110 -51.32 24.08 -10.87
N HIS A 111 -50.58 23.56 -11.86
CA HIS A 111 -49.70 24.34 -12.73
C HIS A 111 -48.61 25.12 -11.96
N GLU A 112 -48.18 24.60 -10.81
CA GLU A 112 -47.24 25.24 -9.86
C GLU A 112 -45.80 24.71 -9.95
N GLU A 113 -45.42 24.13 -11.09
CA GLU A 113 -44.06 23.59 -11.33
C GLU A 113 -42.97 24.65 -11.17
N HIS A 114 -43.28 25.89 -11.58
CA HIS A 114 -42.34 27.00 -11.55
C HIS A 114 -41.98 27.43 -10.11
N THR A 115 -42.91 27.25 -9.16
CA THR A 115 -42.69 27.56 -7.74
C THR A 115 -41.75 26.53 -7.12
N PHE A 116 -41.96 25.24 -7.36
CA PHE A 116 -41.04 24.18 -6.91
C PHE A 116 -39.64 24.32 -7.53
N TYR A 117 -39.55 24.67 -8.82
CA TYR A 117 -38.27 24.96 -9.48
C TYR A 117 -37.51 26.11 -8.78
N LYS A 118 -38.21 27.20 -8.48
CA LYS A 118 -37.61 28.36 -7.80
C LYS A 118 -37.17 28.00 -6.37
N GLN A 119 -37.97 27.21 -5.66
CA GLN A 119 -37.67 26.77 -4.30
C GLN A 119 -36.45 25.83 -4.26
N PHE A 120 -36.31 24.94 -5.24
CA PHE A 120 -35.13 24.11 -5.43
C PHE A 120 -33.89 24.93 -5.81
N HIS A 121 -34.06 25.90 -6.71
CA HIS A 121 -32.99 26.83 -7.11
C HIS A 121 -32.46 27.65 -5.94
N ASP A 122 -33.37 28.22 -5.14
CA ASP A 122 -33.04 29.02 -3.96
C ASP A 122 -32.39 28.15 -2.86
N ALA A 123 -32.85 26.91 -2.67
CA ALA A 123 -32.23 25.94 -1.76
C ALA A 123 -30.78 25.58 -2.14
N LEU A 124 -30.42 25.65 -3.44
CA LEU A 124 -29.05 25.42 -3.94
C LEU A 124 -28.18 26.69 -3.95
N LEU A 125 -28.79 27.87 -4.03
CA LEU A 125 -28.07 29.15 -4.06
C LEU A 125 -27.28 29.41 -2.77
N ASP A 126 -27.85 29.07 -1.63
CA ASP A 126 -27.22 29.24 -0.31
C ASP A 126 -25.93 28.39 -0.14
N PRO A 127 -25.95 27.08 -0.44
CA PRO A 127 -24.76 26.24 -0.52
C PRO A 127 -23.72 26.78 -1.52
N LEU A 128 -24.16 27.21 -2.71
CA LEU A 128 -23.27 27.71 -3.76
C LEU A 128 -22.53 28.99 -3.37
N ARG A 129 -23.22 29.97 -2.80
CA ARG A 129 -22.60 31.24 -2.36
C ARG A 129 -21.59 31.02 -1.25
N LYS A 130 -21.95 30.20 -0.26
CA LYS A 130 -21.05 29.84 0.86
C LYS A 130 -19.85 29.03 0.38
N SER A 131 -20.05 28.15 -0.62
CA SER A 131 -18.99 27.36 -1.24
C SER A 131 -17.99 28.24 -2.01
N ARG A 132 -18.45 29.19 -2.84
CA ARG A 132 -17.56 30.04 -3.64
C ARG A 132 -16.57 30.86 -2.81
N LEU A 133 -17.04 31.46 -1.71
CA LEU A 133 -16.16 32.25 -0.84
C LEU A 133 -15.16 31.37 -0.08
N LYS A 134 -15.64 30.26 0.49
CA LYS A 134 -14.81 29.34 1.27
C LYS A 134 -13.81 28.55 0.44
N SER A 135 -14.12 28.30 -0.84
CA SER A 135 -13.27 27.53 -1.76
C SER A 135 -11.87 28.14 -1.90
N HIS A 136 -11.76 29.47 -1.97
CA HIS A 136 -10.47 30.15 -2.09
C HIS A 136 -9.60 29.98 -0.84
N VAL A 137 -10.19 30.20 0.34
CA VAL A 137 -9.48 30.05 1.62
C VAL A 137 -9.05 28.59 1.83
N ARG A 138 -9.92 27.63 1.49
CA ARG A 138 -9.60 26.21 1.55
C ARG A 138 -8.49 25.84 0.58
N GLY A 139 -8.52 26.34 -0.65
CA GLY A 139 -7.50 26.08 -1.66
C GLY A 139 -6.11 26.55 -1.21
N ILE A 140 -6.02 27.73 -0.61
CA ILE A 140 -4.75 28.27 -0.09
C ILE A 140 -4.22 27.41 1.08
N ILE A 141 -5.07 27.08 2.05
CA ILE A 141 -4.68 26.27 3.22
C ILE A 141 -4.25 24.87 2.79
N TYR A 142 -5.03 24.24 1.90
CA TYR A 142 -4.76 22.89 1.40
C TYR A 142 -3.49 22.84 0.55
N GLY A 143 -3.29 23.82 -0.34
CA GLY A 143 -2.09 23.94 -1.16
C GLY A 143 -0.83 24.05 -0.30
N PHE A 144 -0.82 24.96 0.68
CA PHE A 144 0.32 25.14 1.58
C PHE A 144 0.63 23.89 2.42
N ALA A 145 -0.39 23.22 2.96
CA ALA A 145 -0.21 22.00 3.74
C ALA A 145 0.33 20.84 2.87
N GLN A 146 -0.19 20.68 1.65
CA GLN A 146 0.22 19.63 0.72
C GLN A 146 1.64 19.83 0.18
N ASP A 147 2.04 21.07 -0.12
CA ASP A 147 3.37 21.33 -0.66
C ASP A 147 4.46 21.00 0.37
N LEU A 148 4.23 21.27 1.66
CA LEU A 148 5.13 20.87 2.73
C LEU A 148 5.30 19.34 2.80
N LEU A 149 4.20 18.59 2.68
CA LEU A 149 4.22 17.13 2.71
C LEU A 149 4.89 16.53 1.47
N LYS A 150 4.67 17.10 0.28
CA LYS A 150 5.29 16.65 -0.97
C LYS A 150 6.81 16.78 -0.96
N VAL A 151 7.36 17.83 -0.34
CA VAL A 151 8.81 17.96 -0.18
C VAL A 151 9.36 16.81 0.67
N LEU A 152 8.68 16.46 1.76
CA LEU A 152 9.07 15.31 2.61
C LEU A 152 8.95 13.98 1.85
N GLU A 153 7.89 13.82 1.05
CA GLU A 153 7.69 12.64 0.21
C GLU A 153 8.80 12.47 -0.83
N GLY A 154 9.23 13.55 -1.48
CA GLY A 154 10.35 13.53 -2.42
C GLY A 154 11.66 13.06 -1.77
N VAL A 155 11.96 13.54 -0.57
CA VAL A 155 13.12 13.09 0.21
C VAL A 155 12.99 11.62 0.58
N MET A 156 11.80 11.18 1.00
CA MET A 156 11.54 9.79 1.38
C MET A 156 11.66 8.84 0.19
N LEU A 157 11.12 9.20 -0.98
CA LEU A 157 11.24 8.45 -2.23
C LEU A 157 12.72 8.28 -2.62
N GLY A 158 13.51 9.35 -2.53
CA GLY A 158 14.96 9.27 -2.75
C GLY A 158 15.66 8.30 -1.80
N ALA A 159 15.36 8.37 -0.50
CA ALA A 159 15.92 7.46 0.49
C ALA A 159 15.49 6.00 0.25
N MET A 160 14.23 5.77 -0.13
CA MET A 160 13.72 4.45 -0.47
C MET A 160 14.42 3.86 -1.69
N MET A 161 14.66 4.64 -2.74
CA MET A 161 15.38 4.18 -3.94
C MET A 161 16.81 3.73 -3.62
N ILE A 162 17.51 4.44 -2.73
CA ILE A 162 18.83 4.03 -2.24
C ILE A 162 18.70 2.73 -1.44
N GLY A 163 17.72 2.63 -0.54
CA GLY A 163 17.48 1.41 0.25
C GLY A 163 17.20 0.18 -0.62
N GLN A 164 16.39 0.33 -1.66
CA GLN A 164 16.10 -0.73 -2.64
C GLN A 164 17.37 -1.10 -3.43
N SER A 165 18.17 -0.11 -3.84
CA SER A 165 19.44 -0.34 -4.54
C SER A 165 20.44 -1.14 -3.69
N VAL A 166 20.53 -0.83 -2.39
CA VAL A 166 21.35 -1.59 -1.43
C VAL A 166 20.81 -3.01 -1.24
N ALA A 167 19.49 -3.21 -1.30
CA ALA A 167 18.87 -4.54 -1.19
C ALA A 167 19.23 -5.49 -2.35
N PHE A 168 19.63 -4.97 -3.53
CA PHE A 168 20.11 -5.80 -4.65
C PHE A 168 21.56 -6.29 -4.49
N ALA A 169 22.33 -5.72 -3.57
CA ALA A 169 23.73 -6.09 -3.34
C ALA A 169 23.95 -7.61 -3.11
N PRO A 170 23.23 -8.30 -2.20
CA PRO A 170 23.45 -9.73 -1.97
C PRO A 170 23.15 -10.58 -3.21
N ASP A 171 22.14 -10.23 -4.01
CA ASP A 171 21.78 -11.00 -5.20
C ASP A 171 22.79 -10.80 -6.33
N TYR A 172 23.32 -9.59 -6.49
CA TYR A 172 24.46 -9.34 -7.39
C TYR A 172 25.70 -10.17 -6.97
N GLN A 173 26.00 -10.23 -5.67
CA GLN A 173 27.11 -11.05 -5.17
C GLN A 173 26.89 -12.54 -5.43
N LYS A 174 25.69 -13.07 -5.16
CA LYS A 174 25.33 -14.46 -5.47
C LYS A 174 25.48 -14.75 -6.97
N ALA A 175 25.01 -13.85 -7.83
CA ALA A 175 25.11 -13.99 -9.27
C ALA A 175 26.59 -14.05 -9.72
N LYS A 176 27.45 -13.17 -9.20
CA LYS A 176 28.89 -13.18 -9.49
C LYS A 176 29.56 -14.48 -9.06
N VAL A 177 29.26 -14.98 -7.86
CA VAL A 177 29.80 -16.26 -7.37
C VAL A 177 29.37 -17.43 -8.26
N SER A 178 28.11 -17.47 -8.67
CA SER A 178 27.61 -18.49 -9.59
C SER A 178 28.27 -18.41 -10.97
N ALA A 179 28.46 -17.21 -11.52
CA ALA A 179 29.14 -17.01 -12.80
C ALA A 179 30.59 -17.54 -12.76
N VAL A 180 31.33 -17.27 -11.67
CA VAL A 180 32.69 -17.81 -11.48
C VAL A 180 32.71 -19.34 -11.51
N ARG A 181 31.71 -20.01 -10.91
CA ARG A 181 31.63 -21.48 -10.98
C ARG A 181 31.40 -21.95 -12.41
N ILE A 182 30.54 -21.28 -13.17
CA ILE A 182 30.29 -21.62 -14.58
C ILE A 182 31.58 -21.46 -15.40
N PHE A 183 32.26 -20.32 -15.29
CA PHE A 183 33.54 -20.12 -15.99
C PHE A 183 34.60 -21.14 -15.57
N LYS A 184 34.70 -21.46 -14.28
CA LYS A 184 35.62 -22.49 -13.80
C LYS A 184 35.31 -23.88 -14.36
N LEU A 185 34.03 -24.19 -14.60
CA LEU A 185 33.63 -25.44 -15.26
C LEU A 185 33.92 -25.43 -16.77
N LEU A 186 33.75 -24.29 -17.43
CA LEU A 186 34.05 -24.14 -18.86
C LEU A 186 35.55 -24.21 -19.16
N ASP A 187 36.39 -23.61 -18.31
CA ASP A 187 37.85 -23.62 -18.45
C ASP A 187 38.49 -24.91 -17.89
N LEU A 188 37.70 -25.81 -17.30
CA LEU A 188 38.21 -27.06 -16.77
C LEU A 188 38.63 -27.99 -17.91
N ARG A 189 39.94 -28.19 -18.07
CA ARG A 189 40.44 -29.31 -18.88
C ARG A 189 40.41 -30.60 -18.04
N PRO A 190 39.54 -31.57 -18.36
CA PRO A 190 39.49 -32.82 -17.62
C PRO A 190 40.79 -33.61 -17.82
N LYS A 191 41.19 -34.37 -16.81
CA LYS A 191 42.40 -35.22 -16.87
C LYS A 191 42.32 -36.31 -17.96
N ILE A 192 41.09 -36.71 -18.32
CA ILE A 192 40.80 -37.61 -19.43
C ILE A 192 39.93 -36.80 -20.39
N ASP A 193 40.53 -36.31 -21.46
CA ASP A 193 39.85 -35.50 -22.46
C ASP A 193 39.27 -36.39 -23.56
N ALA A 194 37.95 -36.60 -23.52
CA ALA A 194 37.23 -37.38 -24.52
C ALA A 194 37.09 -36.65 -25.87
N SER A 195 37.32 -35.34 -25.92
CA SER A 195 37.25 -34.52 -27.13
C SER A 195 38.61 -34.36 -27.82
N SER A 196 39.69 -34.88 -27.22
CA SER A 196 41.01 -34.92 -27.85
C SER A 196 41.01 -35.88 -29.05
N THR A 197 41.56 -35.44 -30.18
CA THR A 197 41.78 -36.30 -31.36
C THR A 197 43.13 -37.04 -31.28
N GLU A 198 43.90 -36.79 -30.22
CA GLU A 198 45.20 -37.43 -29.98
C GLU A 198 45.03 -38.76 -29.25
N GLY A 199 45.63 -39.81 -29.82
CA GLY A 199 45.59 -41.16 -29.28
C GLY A 199 45.65 -42.21 -30.40
N ASN A 200 46.03 -43.43 -30.07
CA ASN A 200 46.04 -44.52 -31.04
C ASN A 200 44.61 -45.00 -31.32
N ARG A 201 44.13 -44.78 -32.55
CA ARG A 201 42.93 -45.43 -33.08
C ARG A 201 43.33 -46.75 -33.72
N LEU A 202 42.92 -47.87 -33.12
CA LEU A 202 43.17 -49.21 -33.63
C LEU A 202 42.07 -49.59 -34.63
N GLU A 203 42.44 -50.00 -35.84
CA GLU A 203 41.48 -50.35 -36.92
C GLU A 203 40.87 -51.75 -36.76
N ASP A 204 41.55 -52.65 -36.04
CA ASP A 204 41.05 -54.00 -35.73
C ASP A 204 41.30 -54.33 -34.25
N VAL A 205 40.23 -54.74 -33.55
CA VAL A 205 40.21 -54.87 -32.09
C VAL A 205 40.01 -56.34 -31.70
N LYS A 206 41.07 -56.97 -31.18
CA LYS A 206 40.97 -58.25 -30.47
C LYS A 206 40.94 -57.98 -28.96
N GLY A 207 39.82 -58.30 -28.31
CA GLY A 207 39.49 -57.93 -26.93
C GLY A 207 40.25 -58.69 -25.84
N PHE A 208 41.58 -58.58 -25.80
CA PHE A 208 42.39 -59.08 -24.68
C PHE A 208 42.72 -57.93 -23.72
N ILE A 209 42.07 -57.94 -22.54
CA ILE A 209 42.28 -56.93 -21.49
C ILE A 209 43.16 -57.56 -20.41
N ASN A 210 44.29 -56.92 -20.10
CA ASN A 210 45.23 -57.37 -19.07
C ASN A 210 45.28 -56.33 -17.94
N PHE A 211 44.92 -56.73 -16.72
CA PHE A 211 44.94 -55.85 -15.54
C PHE A 211 46.15 -56.20 -14.66
N PRO A 212 47.27 -55.48 -14.77
CA PRO A 212 48.36 -55.61 -13.81
C PRO A 212 47.89 -55.10 -12.44
N LYS A 213 48.39 -55.70 -11.34
CA LYS A 213 48.11 -55.32 -9.94
C LYS A 213 48.47 -53.85 -9.67
N SER A 214 47.56 -52.94 -9.95
CA SER A 214 47.66 -51.52 -9.61
C SER A 214 46.59 -51.15 -8.59
N LEU A 215 47.00 -50.61 -7.45
CA LEU A 215 46.11 -50.10 -6.40
C LEU A 215 45.42 -48.82 -6.89
N PHE A 216 44.14 -48.93 -7.25
CA PHE A 216 43.28 -47.77 -7.53
C PHE A 216 42.74 -47.24 -6.19
N GLN A 217 43.32 -46.14 -5.69
CA GLN A 217 42.73 -45.41 -4.55
C GLN A 217 41.73 -44.39 -5.09
N LEU A 218 40.47 -44.48 -4.63
CA LEU A 218 39.44 -43.48 -4.89
C LEU A 218 39.87 -42.16 -4.23
N SER A 219 40.25 -41.18 -5.04
CA SER A 219 40.48 -39.82 -4.55
C SER A 219 39.12 -39.18 -4.26
N GLN A 220 38.67 -39.30 -3.01
CA GLN A 220 37.58 -38.46 -2.51
C GLN A 220 38.18 -37.10 -2.15
N SER A 221 38.05 -36.12 -3.05
CA SER A 221 38.30 -34.72 -2.70
C SER A 221 37.02 -34.15 -2.08
N THR A 222 37.15 -33.72 -0.82
CA THR A 222 36.23 -32.76 -0.19
C THR A 222 36.33 -31.40 -0.88
#